data_AF-A0A7J7RBN4-F1
#
_entry.id   AF-A0A7J7RBN4-F1
#
_cell.length_a   1.000
_cell.length_b   1.000
_cell.length_c   1.000
_cell.angle_alpha   90.00
_cell.angle_beta   90.00
_cell.angle_gamma   90.00
#
_symmetry.space_group_name_H-M   'P 1'
#
loop_
_entity.id
_entity.type
_entity.pdbx_description
1 polymer ?
#
loop_
_entity_poly.entity_id
_entity_poly.type
_entity_poly.pdbx_seq_one_letter_code
_entity_poly.pdbx_strand_id
1 'polypeptide(L)'
;MDAEREALQSTAYPEVQTFCQKHGLMFEVVDLRWGIRHAQATDHMTTELCLEELDRCRKTSLGPAFVALLGDQYGPCPVPTLIEEKEWEALRAQLSTRPADLELVAHHFRRDENTVPPSYVLQALGTRDTRGPEEATLISVLRGGAQEARRLGLITQEQWHRYQRSGEVVRLPGTHGQCPRVQNAH
;
A
#
# COMPACT_ATOMS: atom_id res chain seq x y z
N MET A 1 -6.54 -8.64 15.14
CA MET A 1 -6.46 -7.18 15.33
C MET A 1 -7.63 -6.61 16.10
N ASP A 2 -8.85 -7.16 16.01
CA ASP A 2 -9.96 -6.66 16.82
C ASP A 2 -9.75 -6.89 18.33
N ALA A 3 -9.25 -8.07 18.72
CA ALA A 3 -8.94 -8.39 20.11
C ALA A 3 -7.83 -7.49 20.71
N GLU A 4 -6.77 -7.21 19.94
CA GLU A 4 -5.69 -6.32 20.36
C GLU A 4 -6.19 -4.88 20.51
N ARG A 5 -7.06 -4.42 19.61
CA ARG A 5 -7.69 -3.10 19.69
C ARG A 5 -8.63 -2.99 20.88
N GLU A 6 -9.41 -4.04 21.15
CA GLU A 6 -10.29 -4.11 22.32
C GLU A 6 -9.49 -4.07 23.63
N ALA A 7 -8.36 -4.78 23.70
CA ALA A 7 -7.46 -4.73 24.85
C ALA A 7 -6.89 -3.33 25.09
N LEU A 8 -6.50 -2.62 24.02
CA LEU A 8 -6.06 -1.23 24.14
C LEU A 8 -7.17 -0.34 24.70
N GLN A 9 -8.40 -0.47 24.22
CA GLN A 9 -9.52 0.38 24.62
C GLN A 9 -10.03 0.10 26.02
N SER A 10 -10.19 -1.18 26.36
CA SER A 10 -10.77 -1.61 27.63
C SER A 10 -9.79 -1.54 28.80
N THR A 11 -8.48 -1.67 28.52
CA THR A 11 -7.46 -1.84 29.56
C THR A 11 -6.36 -0.78 29.47
N ALA A 12 -5.63 -0.71 28.35
CA ALA A 12 -4.43 0.14 28.28
C ALA A 12 -4.74 1.65 28.31
N TYR A 13 -5.71 2.13 27.53
CA TYR A 13 -6.04 3.55 27.45
C TYR A 13 -6.53 4.13 28.79
N PRO A 14 -7.43 3.46 29.56
CA PRO A 14 -7.81 3.91 30.89
C PRO A 14 -6.63 4.00 31.87
N GLU A 15 -5.72 3.03 31.85
CA GLU A 15 -4.53 3.02 32.73
C GLU A 15 -3.60 4.19 32.41
N VAL A 16 -3.29 4.41 31.14
CA VAL A 16 -2.45 5.53 30.68
C VAL A 16 -3.12 6.87 30.99
N GLN A 17 -4.42 6.99 30.76
CA GLN A 17 -5.17 8.20 31.09
C GLN A 17 -5.09 8.53 32.57
N THR A 18 -5.27 7.52 33.44
CA THR A 18 -5.15 7.68 34.90
C THR A 18 -3.75 8.11 35.30
N PHE A 19 -2.71 7.55 34.67
CA PHE A 19 -1.33 7.95 34.89
C PHE A 19 -1.09 9.41 34.48
N CYS A 20 -1.49 9.81 33.27
CA CYS A 20 -1.34 11.19 32.79
C CYS A 20 -2.07 12.20 33.68
N GLN A 21 -3.30 11.90 34.10
CA GLN A 21 -4.08 12.76 34.99
C GLN A 21 -3.38 13.02 36.33
N LYS A 22 -2.76 12.00 36.92
CA LYS A 22 -1.97 12.16 38.17
C LYS A 22 -0.79 13.11 38.01
N HIS A 23 -0.30 13.29 36.79
CA HIS A 23 0.79 14.20 36.45
C HIS A 23 0.31 15.52 35.84
N GLY A 24 -1.00 15.80 35.84
CA GLY A 24 -1.57 17.02 35.26
C GLY A 24 -1.48 17.08 33.73
N LEU A 25 -1.32 15.92 33.08
CA LEU A 25 -1.22 15.81 31.63
C LEU A 25 -2.56 15.37 31.03
N MET A 26 -2.88 15.93 29.85
CA MET A 26 -3.99 15.48 29.03
C MET A 26 -3.55 14.30 28.16
N PHE A 27 -4.38 13.26 28.09
CA PHE A 27 -4.16 12.10 27.22
C PHE A 27 -5.28 12.03 26.18
N GLU A 28 -4.90 11.93 24.91
CA GLU A 28 -5.80 11.83 23.77
C GLU A 28 -5.33 10.69 22.86
N VAL A 29 -6.29 9.92 22.34
CA VAL A 29 -6.03 8.82 21.40
C VAL A 29 -6.62 9.19 20.04
N VAL A 30 -5.76 9.22 19.02
CA VAL A 30 -6.16 9.43 17.63
C VAL A 30 -6.07 8.10 16.87
N ASP A 31 -7.21 7.50 16.56
CA ASP A 31 -7.30 6.28 15.74
C ASP A 31 -7.93 6.59 14.39
N LEU A 32 -7.08 6.76 13.39
CA LEU A 32 -7.48 7.11 12.01
C LEU A 32 -8.37 6.04 11.35
N ARG A 33 -8.41 4.82 11.89
CA ARG A 33 -9.19 3.70 11.35
C ARG A 33 -10.50 3.45 12.09
N TRP A 34 -10.77 4.18 13.17
CA TRP A 34 -11.94 3.96 14.01
C TRP A 34 -13.23 4.39 13.31
N GLY A 35 -14.26 3.55 13.35
CA GLY A 35 -15.58 3.84 12.78
C GLY A 35 -15.71 3.63 11.27
N ILE A 36 -14.66 3.16 10.59
CA ILE A 36 -14.72 2.87 9.15
C ILE A 36 -14.87 1.36 8.95
N ARG A 37 -16.01 0.92 8.42
CA ARG A 37 -16.20 -0.47 8.01
C ARG A 37 -15.12 -0.84 6.98
N HIS A 38 -14.53 -2.04 7.07
CA HIS A 38 -13.40 -2.47 6.22
C HIS A 38 -13.59 -2.22 4.70
N ALA A 39 -14.82 -2.21 4.19
CA ALA A 39 -15.15 -1.91 2.79
C ALA A 39 -15.19 -0.41 2.41
N GLN A 40 -15.11 0.49 3.38
CA GLN A 40 -15.13 1.96 3.22
C GLN A 40 -13.77 2.62 3.52
N ALA A 41 -12.83 1.88 4.12
CA ALA A 41 -11.53 2.38 4.55
C ALA A 41 -10.62 2.81 3.39
N THR A 42 -10.85 2.30 2.20
CA THR A 42 -10.06 2.63 0.99
C THR A 42 -10.44 3.97 0.36
N ASP A 43 -11.65 4.49 0.58
CA ASP A 43 -12.16 5.65 -0.18
C ASP A 43 -12.16 6.97 0.61
N HIS A 44 -12.10 6.95 1.94
CA HIS A 44 -12.16 8.17 2.77
C HIS A 44 -10.91 8.48 3.57
N MET A 45 -9.97 7.55 3.66
CA MET A 45 -8.72 7.74 4.38
C MET A 45 -7.56 7.57 3.40
N THR A 46 -7.18 8.66 2.73
CA THR A 46 -5.97 8.66 1.90
C THR A 46 -4.73 8.58 2.79
N THR A 47 -3.64 8.03 2.26
CA THR A 47 -2.37 7.98 2.98
C THR A 47 -1.88 9.38 3.34
N GLU A 48 -2.17 10.41 2.53
CA GLU A 48 -1.79 11.78 2.85
C GLU A 48 -2.46 12.28 4.13
N LEU A 49 -3.77 12.10 4.28
CA LEU A 49 -4.50 12.52 5.49
C LEU A 49 -3.95 11.85 6.75
N CYS A 50 -3.57 10.57 6.65
CA CYS A 50 -2.91 9.87 7.75
C CYS A 50 -1.57 10.50 8.13
N LEU A 51 -0.75 10.84 7.12
CA LEU A 51 0.57 11.43 7.33
C LEU A 51 0.46 12.85 7.89
N GLU A 52 -0.51 13.63 7.45
CA GLU A 52 -0.80 14.96 7.97
C GLU A 52 -1.22 14.91 9.45
N GLU A 53 -2.09 13.98 9.82
CA GLU A 53 -2.49 13.82 11.23
C GLU A 53 -1.32 13.38 12.11
N LEU A 54 -0.48 12.45 11.61
CA LEU A 54 0.73 12.05 12.31
C LEU A 54 1.68 13.21 12.54
N ASP A 55 1.87 14.08 11.54
CA ASP A 55 2.70 15.27 11.66
C ASP A 55 2.12 16.27 12.67
N ARG A 56 0.78 16.41 12.72
CA ARG A 56 0.10 17.20 13.75
C ARG A 56 0.36 16.65 15.15
N CYS A 57 0.13 15.35 15.37
CA CYS A 57 0.39 14.70 16.66
C CYS A 57 1.83 14.90 17.11
N ARG A 58 2.81 14.78 16.20
CA ARG A 58 4.23 15.01 16.49
C ARG A 58 4.54 16.43 16.95
N LYS A 59 3.82 17.43 16.43
CA LYS A 59 4.02 18.85 16.78
C LYS A 59 3.34 19.24 18.09
N THR A 60 2.26 18.57 18.46
CA THR A 60 1.42 18.96 19.62
C THR A 60 1.64 18.08 20.86
N SER A 61 2.12 16.85 20.69
CA SER A 61 2.29 15.91 21.81
C SER A 61 3.57 16.16 22.61
N LEU A 62 3.49 16.02 23.94
CA LEU A 62 4.64 16.02 24.84
C LEU A 62 5.37 14.65 24.92
N GLY A 63 4.80 13.60 24.32
CA GLY A 63 5.22 12.20 24.47
C GLY A 63 5.30 11.46 23.14
N PRO A 64 5.27 10.10 23.14
CA PRO A 64 5.28 9.34 21.90
C PRO A 64 4.07 9.72 21.04
N ALA A 65 4.35 10.30 19.88
CA ALA A 65 3.32 10.79 18.96
C ALA A 65 2.64 9.69 18.14
N PHE A 66 3.17 8.46 18.18
CA PHE A 66 2.70 7.36 17.35
C PHE A 66 2.96 5.98 17.98
N VAL A 67 1.95 5.12 17.91
CA VAL A 67 2.02 3.69 18.25
C VAL A 67 1.45 2.91 17.07
N ALA A 68 2.21 1.94 16.56
CA ALA A 68 1.77 1.03 15.52
C ALA A 68 1.58 -0.38 16.08
N LEU A 69 0.43 -0.99 15.79
CA LEU A 69 0.25 -2.43 15.91
C LEU A 69 0.60 -3.07 14.57
N LEU A 70 1.66 -3.86 14.54
CA LEU A 70 2.09 -4.59 13.36
C LEU A 70 1.66 -6.05 13.49
N GLY A 71 0.81 -6.50 12.57
CA GLY A 71 0.43 -7.91 12.45
C GLY A 71 1.40 -8.69 11.57
N ASP A 72 1.19 -10.01 11.50
CA ASP A 72 1.85 -10.91 10.54
C ASP A 72 1.41 -10.70 9.09
N GLN A 73 0.25 -10.08 8.90
CA GLN A 73 -0.34 -9.75 7.61
C GLN A 73 -0.26 -8.25 7.35
N TYR A 74 0.65 -7.87 6.46
CA TYR A 74 0.61 -6.59 5.77
C TYR A 74 -0.62 -6.63 4.83
N GLY A 75 -1.39 -5.54 4.72
CA GLY A 75 -2.73 -5.49 4.09
C GLY A 75 -2.83 -6.00 2.62
N PRO A 76 -3.93 -5.75 1.89
CA PRO A 76 -4.03 -6.21 0.50
C PRO A 76 -2.90 -5.61 -0.33
N CYS A 77 -2.24 -6.45 -1.15
CA CYS A 77 -1.28 -5.98 -2.15
C CYS A 77 -2.09 -5.55 -3.37
N PRO A 78 -2.23 -4.23 -3.64
CA PRO A 78 -3.00 -3.77 -4.78
C PRO A 78 -2.33 -4.22 -6.08
N VAL A 79 -3.13 -4.29 -7.15
CA VAL A 79 -2.61 -4.45 -8.51
C VAL A 79 -1.70 -3.26 -8.82
N PRO A 80 -0.47 -3.48 -9.34
CA PRO A 80 0.41 -2.39 -9.72
C PRO A 80 -0.27 -1.50 -10.77
N THR A 81 -0.24 -0.19 -10.54
CA THR A 81 -0.86 0.78 -11.45
C THR A 81 -0.04 1.03 -12.71
N LEU A 82 1.25 0.71 -12.67
CA LEU A 82 2.22 0.94 -13.72
C LEU A 82 3.16 -0.27 -13.85
N ILE A 83 3.35 -0.74 -15.07
CA ILE A 83 4.29 -1.81 -15.42
C ILE A 83 5.18 -1.30 -16.57
N GLU A 84 6.50 -1.36 -16.45
CA GLU A 84 7.39 -0.94 -17.54
C GLU A 84 7.31 -1.90 -18.74
N GLU A 85 7.56 -1.43 -19.95
CA GLU A 85 7.45 -2.27 -21.16
C GLU A 85 8.30 -3.56 -21.08
N LYS A 86 9.52 -3.48 -20.55
CA LYS A 86 10.38 -4.67 -20.37
C LYS A 86 9.78 -5.68 -19.39
N GLU A 87 9.19 -5.19 -18.31
CA GLU A 87 8.54 -6.01 -17.29
C GLU A 87 7.26 -6.65 -17.85
N TRP A 88 6.48 -5.88 -18.62
CA TRP A 88 5.31 -6.38 -19.33
C TRP A 88 5.66 -7.48 -20.32
N GLU A 89 6.72 -7.33 -21.11
CA GLU A 89 7.16 -8.38 -22.03
C GLU A 89 7.57 -9.66 -21.31
N ALA A 90 8.29 -9.53 -20.18
CA ALA A 90 8.67 -10.66 -19.36
C ALA A 90 7.44 -11.40 -18.83
N LEU A 91 6.43 -10.68 -18.34
CA LEU A 91 5.16 -11.26 -17.89
C LEU A 91 4.39 -11.93 -19.03
N ARG A 92 4.25 -11.25 -20.18
CA ARG A 92 3.58 -11.79 -21.37
C ARG A 92 4.22 -13.10 -21.81
N ALA A 93 5.55 -13.19 -21.81
CA ALA A 93 6.27 -14.42 -22.15
C ALA A 93 5.89 -15.59 -21.21
N GLN A 94 5.71 -15.33 -19.91
CA GLN A 94 5.33 -16.39 -18.96
C GLN A 94 3.85 -16.78 -19.08
N LEU A 95 2.98 -15.81 -19.36
CA LEU A 95 1.55 -16.03 -19.52
C LEU A 95 1.16 -16.59 -20.90
N SER A 96 2.11 -16.69 -21.84
CA SER A 96 1.86 -17.22 -23.19
C SER A 96 1.36 -18.68 -23.19
N THR A 97 1.65 -19.44 -22.13
CA THR A 97 1.14 -20.81 -21.93
C THR A 97 -0.32 -20.86 -21.46
N ARG A 98 -0.87 -19.71 -21.03
CA ARG A 98 -2.22 -19.55 -20.48
C ARG A 98 -2.91 -18.35 -21.18
N PRO A 99 -3.45 -18.53 -22.39
CA PRO A 99 -3.98 -17.42 -23.19
C PRO A 99 -5.12 -16.65 -22.49
N ALA A 100 -5.98 -17.33 -21.73
CA ALA A 100 -7.05 -16.68 -20.97
C ALA A 100 -6.52 -15.73 -19.87
N ASP A 101 -5.43 -16.09 -19.20
CA ASP A 101 -4.77 -15.24 -18.21
C ASP A 101 -4.14 -14.01 -18.86
N LEU A 102 -3.50 -14.22 -20.02
CA LEU A 102 -2.89 -13.13 -20.78
C LEU A 102 -3.95 -12.14 -21.27
N GLU A 103 -5.10 -12.63 -21.77
CA GLU A 103 -6.23 -11.79 -22.17
C GLU A 103 -6.77 -10.98 -20.99
N LEU A 104 -6.92 -11.60 -19.82
CA LEU A 104 -7.34 -10.90 -18.61
C LEU A 104 -6.39 -9.75 -18.28
N VAL A 105 -5.08 -10.01 -18.23
CA VAL A 105 -4.08 -8.97 -17.92
C VAL A 105 -4.06 -7.89 -19.02
N ALA A 106 -4.10 -8.28 -20.31
CA ALA A 106 -4.10 -7.35 -21.43
C ALA A 106 -5.37 -6.47 -21.48
N HIS A 107 -6.50 -6.98 -21.00
CA HIS A 107 -7.75 -6.21 -20.91
C HIS A 107 -7.63 -5.05 -19.91
N HIS A 108 -6.92 -5.26 -18.80
CA HIS A 108 -6.80 -4.30 -17.70
C HIS A 108 -5.66 -3.28 -17.87
N PHE A 109 -4.73 -3.48 -18.80
CA PHE A 109 -3.57 -2.60 -18.99
C PHE A 109 -3.51 -1.98 -20.38
N ARG A 110 -3.30 -0.66 -20.44
CA ARG A 110 -3.11 0.07 -21.70
C ARG A 110 -1.67 0.55 -21.80
N ARG A 111 -1.05 0.35 -22.97
CA ARG A 111 0.26 0.93 -23.29
C ARG A 111 0.14 2.46 -23.37
N ASP A 112 0.95 3.14 -22.58
CA ASP A 112 1.20 4.58 -22.65
C ASP A 112 2.55 4.82 -23.34
N GLU A 113 2.46 5.47 -24.51
CA GLU A 113 3.62 5.82 -25.34
C GLU A 113 4.19 7.20 -24.98
N ASN A 114 3.54 7.95 -24.08
CA ASN A 114 4.00 9.27 -23.66
C ASN A 114 5.12 9.22 -22.61
N THR A 115 5.41 8.02 -22.07
CA THR A 115 6.50 7.79 -21.11
C THR A 115 7.71 7.20 -21.84
N VAL A 116 8.92 7.63 -21.47
CA VAL A 116 10.19 7.08 -21.99
C VAL A 116 10.98 6.45 -20.84
N PRO A 117 11.12 5.11 -20.79
CA PRO A 117 10.60 4.11 -21.73
C PRO A 117 9.07 3.94 -21.64
N PRO A 118 8.39 3.40 -22.68
CA PRO A 118 6.95 3.13 -22.65
C PRO A 118 6.54 2.28 -21.46
N SER A 119 5.31 2.48 -20.99
CA SER A 119 4.78 1.80 -19.80
C SER A 119 3.33 1.40 -19.98
N TYR A 120 2.90 0.35 -19.29
CA TYR A 120 1.53 -0.14 -19.27
C TYR A 120 0.83 0.37 -18.02
N VAL A 121 -0.26 1.10 -18.21
CA VAL A 121 -1.04 1.75 -17.14
C VAL A 121 -2.34 0.96 -16.90
N LEU A 122 -2.60 0.62 -15.64
CA LEU A 122 -3.82 -0.03 -15.18
C LEU A 122 -5.02 0.86 -15.52
N GLN A 123 -5.96 0.34 -16.30
CA GLN A 123 -7.25 0.97 -16.56
C GLN A 123 -8.13 0.82 -15.32
N ALA A 124 -9.02 1.79 -15.07
CA ALA A 124 -9.95 1.70 -13.95
C ALA A 124 -10.75 0.39 -14.06
N LEU A 125 -10.52 -0.55 -13.14
CA LEU A 125 -11.43 -1.67 -12.94
C LEU A 125 -12.82 -1.07 -12.70
N GLY A 126 -13.84 -1.62 -13.35
CA GLY A 126 -15.19 -1.05 -13.37
C GLY A 126 -15.78 -0.73 -11.98
N THR A 127 -16.96 -0.09 -11.99
CA THR A 127 -17.66 0.38 -10.78
C THR A 127 -17.57 -0.59 -9.61
N ARG A 128 -17.12 -0.03 -8.48
CA ARG A 128 -16.94 -0.51 -7.10
C ARG A 128 -17.57 -1.84 -6.64
N ASP A 129 -18.69 -2.27 -7.22
CA ASP A 129 -19.43 -3.49 -6.87
C ASP A 129 -18.92 -4.78 -7.56
N THR A 130 -18.09 -4.69 -8.61
CA THR A 130 -17.52 -5.86 -9.31
C THR A 130 -16.06 -6.19 -8.93
N ARG A 131 -15.45 -5.41 -8.03
CA ARG A 131 -14.02 -5.50 -7.65
C ARG A 131 -13.57 -6.80 -6.95
N GLY A 132 -14.47 -7.72 -6.60
CA GLY A 132 -14.12 -8.87 -5.78
C GLY A 132 -13.32 -9.97 -6.52
N PRO A 133 -14.01 -10.81 -7.32
CA PRO A 133 -13.41 -12.04 -7.86
C PRO A 133 -12.44 -11.78 -9.02
N GLU A 134 -12.70 -10.78 -9.86
CA GLU A 134 -11.87 -10.48 -11.02
C GLU A 134 -10.52 -9.87 -10.61
N GLU A 135 -10.53 -8.93 -9.65
CA GLU A 135 -9.30 -8.33 -9.11
C GLU A 135 -8.43 -9.37 -8.40
N ALA A 136 -9.03 -10.25 -7.60
CA ALA A 136 -8.31 -11.34 -6.94
C ALA A 136 -7.67 -12.30 -7.96
N THR A 137 -8.37 -12.58 -9.06
CA THR A 137 -7.85 -13.40 -10.16
C THR A 137 -6.70 -12.68 -10.86
N LEU A 138 -6.85 -11.40 -11.19
CA LEU A 138 -5.81 -10.56 -11.80
C LEU A 138 -4.53 -10.50 -10.94
N ILE A 139 -4.68 -10.29 -9.62
CA ILE A 139 -3.55 -10.31 -8.66
C ILE A 139 -2.85 -11.67 -8.66
N SER A 140 -3.61 -12.75 -8.65
CA SER A 140 -3.06 -14.12 -8.66
C SER A 140 -2.26 -14.40 -9.93
N VAL A 141 -2.80 -14.03 -11.09
CA VAL A 141 -2.15 -14.18 -12.40
C VAL A 141 -0.86 -13.37 -12.46
N LEU A 142 -0.90 -12.10 -12.07
CA LEU A 142 0.28 -11.22 -12.07
C LEU A 142 1.37 -11.73 -11.12
N ARG A 143 1.00 -12.23 -9.94
CA ARG A 143 1.95 -12.84 -9.00
C ARG A 143 2.62 -14.09 -9.57
N GLY A 144 1.84 -14.97 -10.20
CA GLY A 144 2.36 -16.17 -10.87
C GLY A 144 3.33 -15.81 -11.99
N GLY A 145 2.93 -14.89 -12.88
CA GLY A 145 3.77 -14.40 -13.97
C GLY A 145 5.06 -13.76 -13.47
N ALA A 146 4.99 -12.91 -12.44
CA ALA A 146 6.15 -12.25 -11.86
C ALA A 146 7.10 -13.23 -11.16
N GLN A 147 6.56 -14.26 -10.49
CA GLN A 147 7.36 -15.31 -9.86
C GLN A 147 8.19 -16.07 -10.90
N GLU A 148 7.58 -16.46 -12.01
CA GLU A 148 8.27 -17.18 -13.06
C GLU A 148 9.26 -16.30 -13.81
N ALA A 149 8.90 -15.05 -14.11
CA ALA A 149 9.82 -14.08 -14.71
C ALA A 149 11.05 -13.82 -13.82
N ARG A 150 10.87 -13.79 -12.49
CA ARG A 150 11.99 -13.70 -11.53
C ARG A 150 12.84 -14.96 -11.55
N ARG A 151 12.23 -16.16 -11.59
CA ARG A 151 12.95 -17.44 -11.65
C ARG A 151 13.89 -17.49 -12.86
N LEU A 152 13.49 -16.87 -13.97
CA LEU A 152 14.28 -16.76 -15.20
C LEU A 152 15.22 -15.55 -15.24
N GLY A 153 15.23 -14.70 -14.21
CA GLY A 153 16.08 -13.51 -14.14
C GLY A 153 15.66 -12.37 -15.09
N LEU A 154 14.41 -12.38 -15.58
CA LEU A 154 13.89 -11.37 -16.51
C LEU A 154 13.43 -10.08 -15.82
N ILE A 155 13.11 -10.16 -14.53
CA ILE A 155 12.77 -9.02 -13.69
C ILE A 155 13.64 -9.00 -12.43
N THR A 156 13.90 -7.81 -11.91
CA THR A 156 14.71 -7.61 -10.71
C THR A 156 13.96 -8.01 -9.44
N GLN A 157 14.70 -8.15 -8.33
CA GLN A 157 14.09 -8.37 -7.02
C GLN A 157 13.15 -7.22 -6.62
N GLU A 158 13.51 -5.97 -6.93
CA GLU A 158 12.70 -4.79 -6.64
C GLU A 158 11.38 -4.81 -7.41
N GLN A 159 11.42 -5.14 -8.71
CA GLN A 159 10.24 -5.31 -9.55
C GLN A 159 9.32 -6.42 -9.02
N TRP A 160 9.88 -7.59 -8.70
CA TRP A 160 9.12 -8.69 -8.12
C TRP A 160 8.44 -8.30 -6.80
N HIS A 161 9.11 -7.52 -5.95
CA HIS A 161 8.53 -7.06 -4.69
C HIS A 161 7.28 -6.21 -4.89
N ARG A 162 7.11 -5.49 -6.01
CA ARG A 162 5.89 -4.71 -6.30
C ARG A 162 4.62 -5.57 -6.41
N TYR A 163 4.77 -6.84 -6.78
CA TYR A 163 3.66 -7.81 -6.86
C TYR A 163 3.38 -8.53 -5.53
N GLN A 164 4.31 -8.42 -4.58
CA GLN A 164 4.31 -9.18 -3.32
C GLN A 164 4.10 -8.30 -2.09
N ARG A 165 4.56 -7.04 -2.11
CA ARG A 165 4.44 -6.11 -0.98
C ARG A 165 3.15 -5.33 -1.05
N SER A 166 2.34 -5.46 0.00
CA SER A 166 1.31 -4.49 0.32
C SER A 166 1.96 -3.25 0.95
N GLY A 167 2.09 -2.18 0.16
CA GLY A 167 2.47 -0.87 0.70
C GLY A 167 3.34 0.03 -0.17
N GLU A 168 3.73 -0.35 -1.40
CA GLU A 168 4.41 0.62 -2.28
C GLU A 168 3.37 1.40 -3.10
N VAL A 169 3.08 2.62 -2.62
CA VAL A 169 2.55 3.67 -3.48
C VAL A 169 3.61 3.94 -4.55
N VAL A 170 3.31 3.57 -5.79
CA VAL A 170 4.12 3.97 -6.94
C VAL A 170 4.13 5.49 -6.95
N ARG A 171 5.27 6.10 -6.61
CA ARG A 171 5.47 7.53 -6.86
C ARG A 171 5.42 7.72 -8.37
N LEU A 172 4.41 8.43 -8.86
CA LEU A 172 4.40 8.92 -10.23
C LEU A 172 5.67 9.75 -10.46
N PRO A 173 6.44 9.48 -11.52
CA PRO A 173 7.62 10.30 -11.83
C PRO A 173 7.14 11.69 -12.25
N GLY A 174 7.29 12.68 -11.36
CA GLY A 174 6.88 14.07 -11.63
C GLY A 174 6.85 15.01 -10.43
N THR A 175 6.79 14.50 -9.19
CA THR A 175 6.89 15.36 -8.01
C THR A 175 8.35 15.46 -7.56
N HIS A 176 9.01 16.55 -7.99
CA HIS A 176 10.29 17.00 -7.42
C HIS A 176 10.10 17.43 -5.95
N GLY A 177 9.98 16.46 -5.05
CA GLY A 177 10.18 16.65 -3.62
C GLY A 177 11.64 16.39 -3.30
N GLN A 178 12.45 17.45 -3.23
CA GLN A 178 13.82 17.38 -2.74
C GLN A 178 13.83 16.71 -1.36
N CYS A 179 14.42 15.51 -1.26
CA CYS A 179 14.86 14.99 0.03
C CYS A 179 15.98 15.89 0.56
N PRO A 180 15.88 16.48 1.76
CA PRO A 180 17.03 17.07 2.40
C PRO A 180 18.00 15.93 2.72
N ARG A 181 19.19 15.98 2.11
CA ARG A 181 20.34 15.18 2.52
C ARG A 181 20.62 15.46 3.98
N VAL A 182 20.47 14.45 4.83
CA VAL A 182 21.06 14.46 6.18
C VAL A 182 22.57 14.39 5.99
N GLN A 183 23.24 15.55 6.04
CA GLN A 183 24.68 15.60 6.23
C GLN A 183 24.95 15.33 7.71
N ASN A 184 25.46 14.13 8.01
CA ASN A 184 26.16 13.89 9.26
C ASN A 184 27.47 14.69 9.24
N ALA A 185 27.71 15.48 10.26
CA ALA A 185 29.05 15.89 10.66
C ALA A 185 29.08 16.04 12.19
N HIS A 186 30.21 15.60 12.73
CA HIS A 186 30.56 15.34 14.13
C HIS A 186 30.51 16.55 15.06
#